data_AF-U9TS89-F1
#
_entry.id   AF-U9TS89-F1
#
_cell.length_a   1.000
_cell.length_b   1.000
_cell.length_c   1.000
_cell.angle_alpha   90.00
_cell.angle_beta   90.00
_cell.angle_gamma   90.00
#
_symmetry.space_group_name_H-M   'P 1'
#
loop_
_entity.id
_entity.type
_entity.pdbx_description
1 polymer ?
#
loop_
_entity_poly.entity_id
_entity_poly.type
_entity_poly.pdbx_seq_one_letter_code
_entity_poly.pdbx_strand_id
1 'polypeptide(L)'
;MVNNKALSPIKQQIIDGDIDWTFTNEWLNFNDQDVPCNAKLSKQQGSRIKKCNFIYPTIDIQQRNYPRLYPIGSIPCIECANARDDNTHVGLCKEHSIHIKNILIRAAHDLHDLIMKNTKDGNSILEETIKNISLFNTSFVDALPQSHPGYLLIHHLVPSDLTKIFIIYINDKKLRFSLFSKFFSTLMSSIDALIWTRRASLVKQWESTLSITKNKKRFYRKRHKNRAPPPPDPGMAVLMIISPIFVGRQVIIYIRDIGLLIEIIWGSII
;
A
#
# COMPACT_ATOMS: atom_id res chain seq x y z
N MET A 1 12.28 -17.83 0.41
CA MET A 1 13.07 -16.73 0.98
C MET A 1 12.67 -15.43 0.28
N VAL A 2 12.21 -14.41 1.00
CA VAL A 2 11.80 -13.13 0.38
C VAL A 2 13.05 -12.35 -0.06
N ASN A 3 13.35 -12.34 -1.37
CA ASN A 3 14.56 -11.72 -1.92
C ASN A 3 14.50 -10.19 -2.01
N ASN A 4 13.36 -9.57 -1.66
CA ASN A 4 13.19 -8.13 -1.65
C ASN A 4 13.26 -7.58 -0.22
N LYS A 5 14.37 -6.90 0.13
CA LYS A 5 14.56 -6.27 1.44
C LYS A 5 13.47 -5.25 1.79
N ALA A 6 12.84 -4.60 0.80
CA ALA A 6 11.77 -3.64 1.06
C ALA A 6 10.52 -4.29 1.68
N LEU A 7 10.34 -5.61 1.51
CA LEU A 7 9.24 -6.36 2.10
C LEU A 7 9.55 -6.85 3.53
N SER A 8 10.69 -6.47 4.11
CA SER A 8 11.01 -6.82 5.50
C SER A 8 9.91 -6.47 6.51
N PRO A 9 9.14 -5.36 6.38
CA PRO A 9 8.08 -5.04 7.34
C PRO A 9 6.97 -6.09 7.39
N ILE A 10 6.73 -6.82 6.30
CA ILE A 10 5.64 -7.81 6.21
C ILE A 10 6.18 -9.24 6.08
N LYS A 11 7.46 -9.46 6.36
CA LYS A 11 8.13 -10.76 6.17
C LYS A 11 7.40 -11.89 6.90
N GLN A 12 6.96 -11.64 8.13
CA GLN A 12 6.28 -12.66 8.94
C GLN A 12 4.91 -13.00 8.35
N GLN A 13 4.12 -12.00 7.98
CA GLN A 13 2.82 -12.18 7.33
C GLN A 13 2.92 -12.92 5.97
N ILE A 14 4.03 -12.73 5.24
CA ILE A 14 4.32 -13.53 4.03
C ILE A 14 4.57 -15.00 4.39
N ILE A 15 5.36 -15.26 5.43
CA ILE A 15 5.69 -16.63 5.88
C ILE A 15 4.44 -17.35 6.39
N ASP A 16 3.57 -16.64 7.10
CA ASP A 16 2.37 -17.19 7.72
C ASP A 16 1.22 -17.39 6.71
N GLY A 17 1.37 -16.90 5.48
CA GLY A 17 0.35 -17.04 4.44
C GLY A 17 -0.85 -16.12 4.65
N ASP A 18 -0.63 -14.95 5.26
CA ASP A 18 -1.69 -13.97 5.54
C ASP A 18 -2.13 -13.17 4.31
N ILE A 19 -1.43 -13.32 3.18
CA ILE A 19 -1.68 -12.58 1.94
C ILE A 19 -2.25 -13.52 0.89
N ASP A 20 -3.43 -13.18 0.36
CA ASP A 20 -3.99 -13.84 -0.82
C ASP A 20 -3.39 -13.22 -2.08
N TRP A 21 -2.39 -13.89 -2.64
CA TRP A 21 -1.70 -13.43 -3.85
C TRP A 21 -2.59 -13.44 -5.10
N THR A 22 -3.60 -14.33 -5.14
CA THR A 22 -4.53 -14.39 -6.28
C THR A 22 -5.40 -13.14 -6.30
N PHE A 23 -6.06 -12.84 -5.20
CA PHE A 23 -6.89 -11.63 -5.09
C PHE A 23 -6.05 -10.35 -5.10
N THR A 24 -4.83 -10.38 -4.56
CA THR A 24 -3.89 -9.25 -4.66
C THR A 24 -3.55 -8.98 -6.12
N ASN A 25 -3.22 -10.01 -6.92
CA ASN A 25 -2.93 -9.83 -8.33
C ASN A 25 -4.15 -9.29 -9.10
N GLU A 26 -5.34 -9.82 -8.85
CA GLU A 26 -6.58 -9.31 -9.43
C GLU A 26 -6.80 -7.83 -9.08
N TRP A 27 -6.61 -7.45 -7.81
CA TRP A 27 -6.76 -6.07 -7.36
C TRP A 27 -5.73 -5.11 -7.99
N LEU A 28 -4.47 -5.53 -8.09
CA LEU A 28 -3.42 -4.71 -8.69
C LEU A 28 -3.71 -4.42 -10.17
N ASN A 29 -4.37 -5.36 -10.86
CA ASN A 29 -4.76 -5.23 -12.26
C ASN A 29 -6.17 -4.66 -12.48
N PHE A 30 -7.01 -4.63 -11.43
CA PHE A 30 -8.41 -4.21 -11.51
C PHE A 30 -8.58 -2.80 -12.09
N ASN A 31 -9.44 -2.70 -13.12
CA ASN A 31 -9.80 -1.47 -13.82
C ASN A 31 -11.19 -0.99 -13.36
N ASP A 32 -11.21 0.09 -12.58
CA ASP A 32 -12.43 0.71 -12.04
C ASP A 32 -13.18 1.56 -13.06
N GLN A 33 -12.62 1.79 -14.25
CA GLN A 33 -13.12 2.74 -15.25
C GLN A 33 -13.60 2.05 -16.55
N ASP A 34 -13.48 0.73 -16.65
CA ASP A 34 -13.84 -0.09 -17.82
C ASP A 34 -13.30 0.44 -19.17
N VAL A 35 -12.18 1.16 -19.14
CA VAL A 35 -11.50 1.72 -20.33
C VAL A 35 -10.14 1.06 -20.55
N PRO A 36 -9.85 0.53 -21.76
CA PRO A 36 -8.72 -0.37 -22.00
C PRO A 36 -7.33 0.32 -21.94
N CYS A 37 -7.24 1.62 -22.22
CA CYS A 37 -5.98 2.36 -22.12
C CYS A 37 -6.24 3.79 -21.63
N ASN A 38 -5.89 4.04 -20.37
CA ASN A 38 -6.02 5.35 -19.76
C ASN A 38 -4.75 5.66 -18.95
N ALA A 39 -4.14 6.82 -19.20
CA ALA A 39 -3.00 7.32 -18.41
C ALA A 39 -3.34 7.40 -16.91
N LYS A 40 -4.60 7.67 -16.57
CA LYS A 40 -5.12 7.65 -15.20
C LYS A 40 -5.04 6.24 -14.59
N LEU A 41 -5.49 5.23 -15.33
CA LEU A 41 -5.42 3.82 -14.91
C LEU A 41 -3.97 3.37 -14.68
N SER A 42 -3.08 3.66 -15.63
CA SER A 42 -1.65 3.35 -15.50
C SER A 42 -1.03 3.99 -14.25
N LYS A 43 -1.43 5.23 -13.94
CA LYS A 43 -0.98 5.93 -12.74
C LYS A 43 -1.56 5.32 -11.46
N GLN A 44 -2.83 4.91 -11.47
CA GLN A 44 -3.48 4.23 -10.34
C GLN A 44 -2.79 2.88 -10.08
N GLN A 45 -2.66 2.02 -11.08
CA GLN A 45 -1.95 0.73 -10.96
C GLN A 45 -0.52 0.94 -10.49
N GLY A 46 0.25 1.83 -11.14
CA GLY A 46 1.60 2.15 -10.72
C GLY A 46 1.71 2.69 -9.29
N SER A 47 0.66 3.32 -8.75
CA SER A 47 0.57 3.73 -7.35
C SER A 47 0.37 2.52 -6.42
N ARG A 48 -0.59 1.64 -6.72
CA ARG A 48 -0.85 0.40 -5.96
C ARG A 48 0.41 -0.45 -5.85
N ILE A 49 1.09 -0.62 -6.98
CA ILE A 49 2.31 -1.41 -7.11
C ILE A 49 3.46 -0.85 -6.27
N LYS A 50 3.63 0.47 -6.24
CA LYS A 50 4.67 1.10 -5.43
C LYS A 50 4.40 0.92 -3.94
N LYS A 51 3.13 0.96 -3.52
CA LYS A 51 2.73 0.76 -2.11
C LYS A 51 2.94 -0.69 -1.67
N CYS A 52 2.57 -1.67 -2.49
CA CYS A 52 2.78 -3.09 -2.15
C CYS A 52 4.26 -3.49 -2.11
N ASN A 53 5.13 -2.74 -2.81
CA ASN A 53 6.57 -2.93 -2.79
C ASN A 53 7.32 -2.03 -1.80
N PHE A 54 6.63 -1.23 -0.96
CA PHE A 54 7.25 -0.31 0.01
C PHE A 54 8.23 0.69 -0.64
N ILE A 55 7.94 1.11 -1.88
CA ILE A 55 8.73 2.08 -2.65
C ILE A 55 7.90 3.32 -3.03
N TYR A 56 6.75 3.52 -2.39
CA TYR A 56 5.94 4.71 -2.59
C TYR A 56 6.74 5.94 -2.14
N PRO A 57 6.69 7.10 -2.83
CA PRO A 57 7.65 8.18 -2.61
C PRO A 57 7.42 8.95 -1.29
N THR A 58 7.83 8.34 -0.19
CA THR A 58 7.93 8.89 1.17
C THR A 58 9.09 9.88 1.28
N ILE A 59 9.15 10.67 2.37
CA ILE A 59 10.15 11.75 2.47
C ILE A 59 11.56 11.18 2.50
N ASP A 60 11.81 10.06 3.20
CA ASP A 60 13.10 9.38 3.17
C ASP A 60 13.57 9.03 1.73
N ILE A 61 12.66 8.54 0.90
CA ILE A 61 12.92 8.22 -0.51
C ILE A 61 13.15 9.50 -1.32
N GLN A 62 12.36 10.55 -1.07
CA GLN A 62 12.54 11.84 -1.75
C GLN A 62 13.89 12.48 -1.38
N GLN A 63 14.26 12.45 -0.11
CA GLN A 63 15.54 12.92 0.40
C GLN A 63 16.69 12.13 -0.23
N ARG A 64 16.60 10.80 -0.29
CA ARG A 64 17.58 9.94 -0.98
C ARG A 64 17.74 10.31 -2.46
N ASN A 65 16.63 10.59 -3.15
CA ASN A 65 16.64 10.90 -4.58
C ASN A 65 17.06 12.36 -4.89
N TYR A 66 16.84 13.29 -3.95
CA TYR A 66 17.10 14.71 -4.10
C TYR A 66 17.87 15.29 -2.89
N PRO A 67 19.03 14.75 -2.51
CA PRO A 67 19.66 15.00 -1.20
C PRO A 67 20.16 16.43 -0.97
N ARG A 68 20.08 17.30 -1.98
CA ARG A 68 20.39 18.74 -1.86
C ARG A 68 19.16 19.64 -1.83
N LEU A 69 17.97 19.07 -2.01
CA LEU A 69 16.71 19.80 -1.87
C LEU A 69 16.12 19.66 -0.48
N TYR A 70 16.42 18.56 0.20
CA TYR A 70 15.88 18.22 1.52
C TYR A 70 16.90 18.54 2.61
N PRO A 71 16.44 18.86 3.85
CA PRO A 71 17.32 18.99 5.00
C PRO A 71 18.19 17.74 5.19
N ILE A 72 19.35 17.92 5.81
CA ILE A 72 20.23 16.81 6.21
C ILE A 72 19.67 16.17 7.49
N GLY A 73 19.84 14.86 7.65
CA GLY A 73 19.36 14.11 8.80
C GLY A 73 18.00 13.45 8.59
N SER A 74 17.58 12.59 9.50
CA SER A 74 16.27 11.94 9.46
C SER A 74 15.14 12.99 9.54
N ILE A 75 14.24 12.97 8.54
CA ILE A 75 13.08 13.85 8.52
C ILE A 75 11.90 13.14 9.20
N PRO A 76 11.30 13.73 10.25
CA PRO A 76 10.20 13.11 10.96
C PRO A 76 8.92 13.11 10.11
N CYS A 77 8.01 12.19 10.44
CA CYS A 77 6.66 12.13 9.92
C CYS A 77 5.96 13.47 10.09
N ILE A 78 5.43 14.02 9.00
CA ILE A 78 4.75 15.32 9.01
C ILE A 78 3.47 15.30 9.84
N GLU A 79 2.90 14.12 10.09
CA GLU A 79 1.69 13.98 10.88
C GLU A 79 1.99 13.84 12.38
N CYS A 80 2.82 12.87 12.78
CA CYS A 80 3.05 12.62 14.21
C CYS A 80 4.32 13.25 14.79
N ALA A 81 5.26 13.72 13.96
CA ALA A 81 6.58 14.23 14.35
C ALA A 81 7.47 13.30 15.22
N ASN A 82 7.04 12.05 15.49
CA ASN A 82 7.65 11.16 16.49
C ASN A 82 8.46 9.99 15.89
N ALA A 83 8.33 9.74 14.59
CA ALA A 83 9.04 8.68 13.88
C ALA A 83 9.50 9.18 12.52
N ARG A 84 10.40 8.44 11.86
CA ARG A 84 10.86 8.76 10.51
C ARG A 84 9.72 8.65 9.50
N ASP A 85 9.67 9.57 8.53
CA ASP A 85 8.74 9.45 7.40
C ASP A 85 9.28 8.47 6.35
N ASP A 86 8.87 7.21 6.47
CA ASP A 86 9.19 6.13 5.53
C ASP A 86 7.99 5.20 5.27
N ASN A 87 8.13 4.26 4.33
CA ASN A 87 7.04 3.33 3.98
C ASN A 87 6.67 2.37 5.13
N THR A 88 7.54 2.20 6.14
CA THR A 88 7.25 1.33 7.28
C THR A 88 6.32 2.02 8.27
N HIS A 89 6.57 3.31 8.51
CA HIS A 89 5.86 4.11 9.51
C HIS A 89 4.54 4.70 9.00
N VAL A 90 4.47 5.17 7.75
CA VAL A 90 3.35 6.01 7.28
C VAL A 90 1.97 5.37 7.51
N GLY A 91 1.85 4.05 7.35
CA GLY A 91 0.61 3.31 7.63
C GLY A 91 0.32 3.05 9.12
N LEU A 92 1.34 3.13 9.96
CA LEU A 92 1.27 2.87 11.40
C LEU A 92 1.28 4.16 12.22
N CYS A 93 1.13 5.31 11.56
CA CYS A 93 1.09 6.59 12.23
C CYS A 93 -0.09 6.64 13.22
N LYS A 94 0.17 6.93 14.50
CA LYS A 94 -0.86 6.95 15.55
C LYS A 94 -2.01 7.93 15.26
N GLU A 95 -1.73 8.99 14.51
CA GLU A 95 -2.73 9.98 14.07
C GLU A 95 -3.84 9.37 13.20
N HIS A 96 -3.59 8.19 12.62
CA HIS A 96 -4.57 7.48 11.80
C HIS A 96 -5.43 6.50 12.61
N SER A 97 -5.06 6.15 13.84
CA SER A 97 -5.62 5.01 14.57
C SER A 97 -7.15 5.01 14.66
N ILE A 98 -7.75 6.08 15.21
CA ILE A 98 -9.20 6.21 15.37
C ILE A 98 -9.91 6.11 14.01
N HIS A 99 -9.34 6.74 12.99
CA HIS A 99 -9.90 6.74 11.64
C HIS A 99 -9.82 5.35 10.99
N ILE A 100 -8.71 4.62 11.17
CA ILE A 100 -8.56 3.24 10.69
C ILE A 100 -9.60 2.34 11.37
N LYS A 101 -9.78 2.44 12.70
CA LYS A 101 -10.82 1.69 13.41
C LYS A 101 -12.21 1.93 12.81
N ASN A 102 -12.54 3.20 12.58
CA ASN A 102 -13.83 3.57 11.98
C ASN A 102 -14.00 3.03 10.56
N ILE A 103 -12.93 3.02 9.75
CA ILE A 103 -12.96 2.42 8.40
C ILE A 103 -13.18 0.91 8.50
N LEU A 104 -12.48 0.20 9.38
CA LEU A 104 -12.60 -1.25 9.54
C LEU A 104 -13.98 -1.66 10.07
N ILE A 105 -14.53 -0.93 11.04
CA ILE A 105 -15.89 -1.18 11.57
C ILE A 105 -16.93 -1.01 10.44
N ARG A 106 -16.86 0.08 9.67
CA ARG A 106 -17.77 0.29 8.53
C ARG A 106 -17.60 -0.79 7.47
N ALA A 107 -16.36 -1.18 7.17
CA ALA A 107 -16.07 -2.23 6.20
C ALA A 107 -16.64 -3.59 6.64
N ALA A 108 -16.65 -3.90 7.94
CA ALA A 108 -17.30 -5.11 8.45
C ALA A 108 -18.81 -5.10 8.19
N HIS A 109 -19.48 -3.96 8.45
CA HIS A 109 -20.91 -3.78 8.15
C HIS A 109 -21.20 -3.86 6.64
N ASP A 110 -20.41 -3.17 5.82
CA ASP A 110 -20.56 -3.17 4.37
C ASP A 110 -20.35 -4.58 3.79
N LEU A 111 -19.40 -5.35 4.34
CA LEU A 111 -19.16 -6.74 3.94
C LEU A 111 -20.35 -7.63 4.29
N HIS A 112 -20.87 -7.50 5.52
CA HIS A 112 -22.04 -8.23 5.98
C HIS A 112 -23.24 -8.00 5.04
N ASP A 113 -23.58 -6.73 4.80
CA ASP A 113 -24.69 -6.35 3.92
C ASP A 113 -24.50 -6.84 2.49
N LEU A 114 -23.26 -6.80 1.98
CA LEU A 114 -22.94 -7.27 0.65
C LEU A 114 -23.16 -8.77 0.52
N ILE A 115 -22.72 -9.57 1.49
CA ILE A 115 -22.86 -11.02 1.47
C ILE A 115 -24.32 -11.41 1.67
N MET A 116 -25.03 -10.79 2.63
CA MET A 116 -26.44 -11.06 2.87
C MET A 116 -27.31 -10.82 1.63
N LYS A 117 -27.01 -9.78 0.85
CA LYS A 117 -27.73 -9.49 -0.41
C LYS A 117 -27.48 -10.51 -1.52
N ASN A 118 -26.43 -11.32 -1.42
CA ASN A 118 -25.96 -12.22 -2.47
C ASN A 118 -25.91 -13.69 -2.02
N THR A 119 -26.48 -14.02 -0.86
CA THR A 119 -26.51 -15.39 -0.32
C THR A 119 -27.91 -15.76 0.16
N LYS A 120 -28.16 -17.07 0.30
CA LYS A 120 -29.43 -17.63 0.79
C LYS A 120 -29.32 -18.18 2.22
N ASP A 121 -28.12 -18.20 2.80
CA ASP A 121 -27.82 -18.86 4.07
C ASP A 121 -28.03 -17.93 5.28
N GLY A 122 -28.48 -18.52 6.38
CA GLY A 122 -29.02 -17.84 7.56
C GLY A 122 -28.08 -16.83 8.25
N ASN A 123 -28.70 -15.74 8.71
CA ASN A 123 -28.10 -14.47 9.15
C ASN A 123 -27.11 -14.56 10.34
N SER A 124 -27.34 -15.46 11.32
CA SER A 124 -26.59 -15.42 12.59
C SER A 124 -25.14 -15.91 12.49
N ILE A 125 -24.86 -16.91 11.63
CA ILE A 125 -23.51 -17.49 11.50
C ILE A 125 -22.56 -16.52 10.78
N LEU A 126 -23.08 -15.75 9.82
CA LEU A 126 -22.29 -14.78 9.05
C LEU A 126 -21.77 -13.65 9.94
N GLU A 127 -22.62 -13.10 10.80
CA GLU A 127 -22.24 -12.02 11.69
C GLU A 127 -21.11 -12.44 12.65
N GLU A 128 -21.22 -13.64 13.23
CA GLU A 128 -20.18 -14.21 14.08
C GLU A 128 -18.88 -14.48 13.31
N THR A 129 -18.99 -15.02 12.08
CA THR A 129 -17.83 -15.27 11.21
C THR A 129 -17.09 -13.97 10.89
N ILE A 130 -17.81 -12.89 10.57
CA ILE A 130 -17.22 -11.59 10.28
C ILE A 130 -16.55 -10.99 11.52
N LYS A 131 -17.18 -11.09 12.69
CA LYS A 131 -16.61 -10.62 13.97
C LYS A 131 -15.30 -11.33 14.33
N ASN A 132 -15.17 -12.60 13.94
CA ASN A 132 -13.99 -13.41 14.20
C ASN A 132 -12.84 -13.21 13.20
N ILE A 133 -13.03 -12.40 12.14
CA ILE A 133 -11.93 -12.07 11.22
C ILE A 133 -10.91 -11.18 11.91
N SER A 134 -9.63 -11.57 11.86
CA SER A 134 -8.52 -10.78 12.40
C SER A 134 -8.44 -9.36 11.82
N LEU A 135 -8.74 -9.18 10.53
CA LEU A 135 -8.82 -7.87 9.88
C LEU A 135 -9.77 -6.87 10.56
N PHE A 136 -10.88 -7.33 11.14
CA PHE A 136 -11.88 -6.45 11.76
C PHE A 136 -11.70 -6.29 13.28
N ASN A 137 -10.65 -6.88 13.85
CA ASN A 137 -10.32 -6.71 15.26
C ASN A 137 -9.76 -5.30 15.54
N THR A 138 -10.62 -4.39 16.00
CA THR A 138 -10.26 -3.00 16.28
C THR A 138 -9.82 -2.73 17.74
N SER A 139 -9.51 -3.79 18.50
CA SER A 139 -9.20 -3.71 19.94
C SER A 139 -7.81 -3.14 20.28
N PHE A 140 -6.99 -2.78 19.28
CA PHE A 140 -5.68 -2.18 19.51
C PHE A 140 -5.81 -0.78 20.15
N VAL A 141 -4.98 -0.44 21.13
CA VAL A 141 -5.11 0.80 21.93
C VAL A 141 -4.52 2.01 21.20
N ASP A 142 -3.25 1.94 20.83
CA ASP A 142 -2.50 3.05 20.23
C ASP A 142 -2.57 3.02 18.70
N ALA A 143 -1.45 2.80 18.03
CA ALA A 143 -1.39 2.63 16.59
C ALA A 143 -1.89 1.25 16.16
N LEU A 144 -2.22 1.14 14.87
CA LEU A 144 -2.40 -0.16 14.23
C LEU A 144 -1.11 -0.99 14.43
N PRO A 145 -1.19 -2.23 14.95
CA PRO A 145 -0.01 -3.08 15.03
C PRO A 145 0.49 -3.47 13.64
N GLN A 146 1.80 -3.56 13.44
CA GLN A 146 2.39 -3.97 12.16
C GLN A 146 1.95 -5.38 11.74
N SER A 147 1.72 -6.29 12.70
CA SER A 147 1.23 -7.65 12.46
C SER A 147 -0.26 -7.71 12.12
N HIS A 148 -1.02 -6.63 12.31
CA HIS A 148 -2.44 -6.63 12.06
C HIS A 148 -2.72 -6.70 10.54
N PRO A 149 -3.71 -7.49 10.05
CA PRO A 149 -3.99 -7.62 8.61
C PRO A 149 -4.35 -6.30 7.93
N GLY A 150 -4.90 -5.34 8.69
CA GLY A 150 -5.12 -3.96 8.22
C GLY A 150 -3.85 -3.27 7.70
N TYR A 151 -2.66 -3.64 8.17
CA TYR A 151 -1.41 -3.11 7.63
C TYR A 151 -1.18 -3.56 6.19
N LEU A 152 -1.57 -4.79 5.83
CA LEU A 152 -1.53 -5.29 4.46
C LEU A 152 -2.41 -4.43 3.54
N LEU A 153 -3.61 -4.05 4.00
CA LEU A 153 -4.52 -3.20 3.23
C LEU A 153 -3.89 -1.84 2.91
N ILE A 154 -3.19 -1.22 3.85
CA ILE A 154 -2.53 0.07 3.64
C ILE A 154 -1.52 0.01 2.48
N HIS A 155 -0.93 -1.17 2.28
CA HIS A 155 0.00 -1.48 1.21
C HIS A 155 -0.65 -2.13 -0.03
N HIS A 156 -1.97 -2.09 -0.17
CA HIS A 156 -2.72 -2.72 -1.28
C HIS A 156 -2.50 -4.23 -1.42
N LEU A 157 -2.18 -4.91 -0.33
CA LEU A 157 -2.15 -6.37 -0.25
C LEU A 157 -3.48 -6.85 0.32
N VAL A 158 -3.97 -7.97 -0.19
CA VAL A 158 -5.27 -8.52 0.22
C VAL A 158 -5.06 -9.57 1.32
N PRO A 159 -5.62 -9.36 2.53
CA PRO A 159 -5.60 -10.37 3.59
C PRO A 159 -6.33 -11.66 3.20
N SER A 160 -5.77 -12.83 3.53
CA SER A 160 -6.37 -14.12 3.21
C SER A 160 -7.62 -14.45 4.01
N ASP A 161 -7.74 -13.92 5.23
CA ASP A 161 -8.94 -14.07 6.06
C ASP A 161 -10.17 -13.40 5.39
N LEU A 162 -9.97 -12.25 4.75
CA LEU A 162 -11.00 -11.56 3.98
C LEU A 162 -11.47 -12.38 2.77
N THR A 163 -10.55 -12.96 1.99
CA THR A 163 -10.92 -13.70 0.77
C THR A 163 -11.60 -15.03 1.09
N LYS A 164 -11.22 -15.69 2.20
CA LYS A 164 -11.88 -16.90 2.69
C LYS A 164 -13.38 -16.72 2.87
N ILE A 165 -13.82 -15.57 3.41
CA ILE A 165 -15.26 -15.28 3.54
C ILE A 165 -15.95 -15.27 2.16
N PHE A 166 -15.38 -14.57 1.19
CA PHE A 166 -15.93 -14.55 -0.17
C PHE A 166 -15.98 -15.95 -0.79
N ILE A 167 -15.00 -16.81 -0.49
CA ILE A 167 -14.96 -18.20 -0.98
C ILE A 167 -16.05 -19.06 -0.33
N ILE A 168 -16.25 -18.92 0.99
CA ILE A 168 -17.23 -19.70 1.75
C ILE A 168 -18.66 -19.38 1.30
N TYR A 169 -18.97 -18.09 1.16
CA TYR A 169 -20.36 -17.65 0.99
C TYR A 169 -20.76 -17.44 -0.47
N ILE A 170 -19.82 -17.17 -1.37
CA ILE A 170 -20.11 -16.89 -2.78
C ILE A 170 -19.51 -17.99 -3.66
N ASN A 171 -20.32 -19.00 -4.00
CA ASN A 171 -19.87 -20.15 -4.79
C ASN A 171 -19.50 -19.78 -6.24
N ASP A 172 -20.23 -18.86 -6.86
CA ASP A 172 -19.94 -18.44 -8.23
C ASP A 172 -18.66 -17.59 -8.28
N LYS A 173 -17.65 -18.08 -9.00
CA LYS A 173 -16.32 -17.45 -9.10
C LYS A 173 -16.39 -16.06 -9.73
N LYS A 174 -17.19 -15.85 -10.78
CA LYS A 174 -17.26 -14.56 -11.48
C LYS A 174 -17.93 -13.51 -10.61
N LEU A 175 -19.06 -13.88 -9.99
CA LEU A 175 -19.77 -13.05 -9.03
C LEU A 175 -18.87 -12.71 -7.84
N ARG A 176 -18.14 -13.68 -7.30
CA ARG A 176 -17.20 -13.49 -6.19
C ARG A 176 -16.18 -12.39 -6.47
N PHE A 177 -15.48 -12.45 -7.61
CA PHE A 177 -14.50 -11.43 -7.96
C PHE A 177 -15.14 -10.06 -8.21
N SER A 178 -16.33 -10.03 -8.81
CA SER A 178 -17.08 -8.78 -9.02
C SER A 178 -17.47 -8.12 -7.70
N LEU A 179 -18.07 -8.88 -6.77
CA LEU A 179 -18.46 -8.41 -5.44
C LEU A 179 -17.24 -8.01 -4.61
N PHE A 180 -16.18 -8.82 -4.62
CA PHE A 180 -14.92 -8.50 -3.96
C PHE A 180 -14.35 -7.18 -4.50
N SER A 181 -14.23 -7.03 -5.81
CA SER A 181 -13.62 -5.83 -6.41
C SER A 181 -14.42 -4.58 -6.06
N LYS A 182 -15.76 -4.68 -6.05
CA LYS A 182 -16.65 -3.59 -5.63
C LYS A 182 -16.43 -3.22 -4.16
N PHE A 183 -16.43 -4.20 -3.26
CA PHE A 183 -16.16 -3.99 -1.83
C PHE A 183 -14.78 -3.37 -1.59
N PHE A 184 -13.76 -4.02 -2.15
CA PHE A 184 -12.36 -3.68 -1.94
C PHE A 184 -12.02 -2.30 -2.51
N SER A 185 -12.62 -1.91 -3.64
CA SER A 185 -12.48 -0.56 -4.20
C SER A 185 -12.95 0.52 -3.22
N THR A 186 -14.12 0.35 -2.60
CA THR A 186 -14.67 1.29 -1.61
C THR A 186 -13.80 1.37 -0.36
N LEU A 187 -13.38 0.21 0.17
CA LEU A 187 -12.49 0.12 1.33
C LEU A 187 -11.16 0.81 1.05
N MET A 188 -10.50 0.46 -0.05
CA MET A 188 -9.21 1.00 -0.43
C MET A 188 -9.25 2.49 -0.74
N SER A 189 -10.35 3.00 -1.32
CA SER A 189 -10.54 4.44 -1.51
C SER A 189 -10.57 5.20 -0.18
N SER A 190 -11.17 4.61 0.85
CA SER A 190 -11.23 5.21 2.19
C SER A 190 -9.85 5.22 2.86
N ILE A 191 -9.11 4.12 2.76
CA ILE A 191 -7.72 4.01 3.25
C ILE A 191 -6.80 5.00 2.53
N ASP A 192 -6.89 5.08 1.19
CA ASP A 192 -6.07 5.97 0.38
C ASP A 192 -6.36 7.44 0.64
N ALA A 193 -7.62 7.80 0.89
CA ALA A 193 -7.99 9.15 1.27
C ALA A 193 -7.38 9.53 2.63
N LEU A 194 -7.52 8.63 3.62
CA LEU A 194 -7.05 8.85 4.99
C LEU A 194 -5.53 8.97 5.08
N ILE A 195 -4.79 8.05 4.46
CA ILE A 195 -3.35 7.93 4.66
C ILE A 195 -2.62 8.65 3.53
N TRP A 196 -2.71 8.12 2.31
CA TRP A 196 -1.82 8.52 1.23
C TRP A 196 -2.16 9.90 0.65
N THR A 197 -3.45 10.24 0.53
CA THR A 197 -3.91 11.51 -0.03
C THR A 197 -3.70 12.65 0.97
N ARG A 198 -4.11 12.46 2.22
CA ARG A 198 -3.88 13.39 3.33
C ARG A 198 -2.39 13.68 3.48
N ARG A 199 -1.56 12.64 3.61
CA ARG A 199 -0.11 12.79 3.71
C ARG A 199 0.48 13.51 2.51
N ALA A 200 0.11 13.14 1.28
CA ALA A 200 0.64 13.81 0.09
C ALA A 200 0.33 15.32 0.06
N SER A 201 -0.84 15.72 0.58
CA SER A 201 -1.19 17.13 0.76
C SER A 201 -0.29 17.83 1.77
N LEU A 202 -0.11 17.23 2.96
CA LEU A 202 0.71 17.79 4.03
C LEU A 202 2.20 17.90 3.61
N VAL A 203 2.75 16.86 2.99
CA VAL A 203 4.11 16.86 2.47
C VAL A 203 4.28 17.94 1.40
N LYS A 204 3.29 18.16 0.53
CA LYS A 204 3.34 19.24 -0.47
C LYS A 204 3.36 20.63 0.18
N GLN A 205 2.59 20.83 1.24
CA GLN A 205 2.59 22.09 1.99
C GLN A 205 3.95 22.31 2.66
N TRP A 206 4.46 21.30 3.36
CA TRP A 206 5.78 21.34 3.99
C TRP A 206 6.92 21.55 2.97
N GLU A 207 6.90 20.86 1.83
CA GLU A 207 7.87 21.11 0.75
C GLU A 207 7.82 22.55 0.24
N SER A 208 6.64 23.17 0.24
CA SER A 208 6.47 24.56 -0.19
C SER A 208 7.13 25.54 0.79
N THR A 209 7.12 25.28 2.10
CA THR A 209 7.83 26.12 3.08
C THR A 209 9.34 26.08 2.89
N LEU A 210 9.87 24.96 2.36
CA LEU A 210 11.28 24.80 1.98
C LEU A 210 11.59 25.26 0.55
N SER A 211 10.61 25.85 -0.15
CA SER A 211 10.73 26.22 -1.56
C SER A 211 11.11 25.04 -2.47
N ILE A 212 10.76 23.81 -2.11
CA ILE A 212 10.98 22.61 -2.91
C ILE A 212 9.83 22.49 -3.91
N THR A 213 10.13 22.69 -5.21
CA THR A 213 9.11 22.65 -6.27
C THR A 213 9.28 21.44 -7.18
N LYS A 214 8.20 21.07 -7.88
CA LYS A 214 8.26 20.05 -8.96
C LYS A 214 9.34 20.37 -10.00
N ASN A 215 9.53 21.65 -10.33
CA ASN A 215 10.58 22.09 -11.25
C ASN A 215 11.98 21.87 -10.68
N LYS A 216 12.20 22.10 -9.38
CA LYS A 216 13.48 21.78 -8.72
C LYS A 216 13.80 20.29 -8.81
N LYS A 217 12.81 19.42 -8.55
CA LYS A 217 12.93 17.96 -8.70
C LYS A 217 13.21 17.54 -10.15
N ARG A 218 12.44 18.07 -11.12
CA ARG A 218 12.58 17.77 -12.56
C ARG A 218 13.97 18.06 -13.11
N PHE A 219 14.56 19.20 -12.73
CA PHE A 219 15.88 19.63 -13.22
C PHE A 219 17.03 19.27 -12.27
N TYR A 220 16.77 18.51 -11.20
CA TYR A 220 17.77 18.19 -10.18
C TYR A 220 19.01 17.52 -10.79
N ARG A 221 18.82 16.43 -11.55
CA ARG A 221 19.92 15.68 -12.16
C ARG A 221 20.76 16.56 -13.10
N LYS A 222 20.12 17.41 -13.91
CA LYS A 222 20.81 18.34 -14.81
C LYS A 222 21.68 19.35 -14.04
N ARG A 223 21.18 19.87 -12.92
CA ARG A 223 21.88 20.88 -12.10
C ARG A 223 23.02 20.32 -11.26
N HIS A 224 23.01 19.01 -10.98
CA HIS A 224 23.94 18.38 -10.05
C HIS A 224 24.79 17.27 -10.66
N LYS A 225 24.79 17.13 -12.00
CA LYS A 225 25.54 16.10 -12.73
C LYS A 225 27.04 16.02 -12.34
N ASN A 226 27.66 17.15 -12.05
CA ASN A 226 29.10 17.26 -11.79
C ASN A 226 29.46 17.49 -10.31
N ARG A 227 28.51 17.33 -9.37
CA ARG A 227 28.76 17.61 -7.95
C ARG A 227 28.92 16.33 -7.14
N ALA A 228 30.01 16.21 -6.39
CA ALA A 228 30.25 15.10 -5.46
C ALA A 228 29.07 14.89 -4.50
N PRO A 229 28.59 13.65 -4.28
CA PRO A 229 27.45 13.38 -3.42
C PRO A 229 27.64 14.01 -2.03
N PRO A 230 26.56 14.53 -1.41
CA PRO A 230 26.67 15.03 -0.05
C PRO A 230 27.17 13.90 0.88
N PRO A 231 27.92 14.24 1.93
CA PRO A 231 28.43 13.25 2.87
C PRO A 231 27.27 12.43 3.43
N PRO A 232 27.44 11.10 3.58
CA PRO A 232 26.40 10.25 4.13
C PRO A 232 26.08 10.68 5.56
N ASP A 233 24.80 10.62 5.92
CA ASP A 233 24.36 10.73 7.30
C ASP A 233 25.03 9.61 8.12
N PRO A 234 25.70 9.90 9.26
CA PRO A 234 26.38 8.91 10.08
C PRO A 234 25.53 7.68 10.46
N GLY A 235 24.19 7.79 10.41
CA GLY A 235 23.25 6.70 10.70
C GLY A 235 22.74 5.88 9.50
N MET A 236 23.13 6.19 8.26
CA MET A 236 22.58 5.54 7.06
C MET A 236 23.58 4.60 6.40
N ALA A 237 23.51 3.32 6.76
CA ALA A 237 24.12 2.25 5.98
C ALA A 237 23.63 2.34 4.52
N VAL A 238 24.57 2.36 3.58
CA VAL A 238 24.34 2.55 2.15
C VAL A 238 23.48 1.41 1.59
N LEU A 239 22.16 1.57 1.60
CA LEU A 239 21.25 0.72 0.84
C LEU A 239 21.18 1.25 -0.60
N MET A 240 22.11 0.77 -1.43
CA MET A 240 21.94 0.82 -2.89
C MET A 240 20.79 -0.12 -3.28
N ILE A 241 19.55 0.35 -3.19
CA ILE A 241 18.46 -0.24 -3.95
C ILE A 241 18.48 0.47 -5.30
N ILE A 242 18.96 -0.23 -6.33
CA ILE A 242 18.71 0.15 -7.72
C ILE A 242 17.22 -0.06 -7.95
N SER A 243 16.39 0.93 -7.59
CA SER A 243 14.99 0.93 -7.99
C SER A 243 14.96 1.23 -9.50
N PRO A 244 14.36 0.36 -10.34
CA PRO A 244 14.15 0.70 -11.73
C PRO A 244 13.31 1.98 -11.80
N ILE A 245 13.76 2.94 -12.59
CA ILE A 245 12.99 4.14 -12.89
C ILE A 245 11.82 3.68 -13.76
N PHE A 246 10.61 3.62 -13.21
CA PHE A 246 9.39 3.36 -13.98
C PHE A 246 9.09 4.58 -14.86
N VAL A 247 9.67 4.59 -16.06
CA VAL A 247 9.33 5.51 -17.14
C VAL A 247 8.15 4.93 -17.88
N GLY A 248 6.93 5.31 -17.49
CA GLY A 248 5.74 5.41 -18.36
C GLY A 248 5.31 4.23 -19.24
N ARG A 249 5.91 3.05 -19.17
CA ARG A 249 5.50 1.85 -19.92
C ARG A 249 4.58 1.00 -19.05
N GLN A 250 3.59 0.34 -19.67
CA GLN A 250 2.80 -0.70 -19.03
C GLN A 250 3.78 -1.73 -18.45
N VAL A 251 3.76 -1.88 -17.13
CA VAL A 251 4.53 -2.91 -16.48
C VAL A 251 3.60 -4.02 -16.06
N ILE A 252 3.78 -5.17 -16.68
CA ILE A 252 3.15 -6.41 -16.25
C ILE A 252 3.93 -6.88 -15.04
N ILE A 253 3.22 -7.07 -13.93
CA ILE A 253 3.77 -7.75 -12.77
C ILE A 253 3.43 -9.22 -12.92
N TYR A 254 4.45 -10.06 -12.97
CA TYR A 254 4.28 -11.48 -12.69
C TYR A 254 4.59 -11.68 -11.21
N ILE A 255 3.57 -12.06 -10.45
CA ILE A 255 3.77 -12.68 -9.14
C ILE A 255 3.86 -14.16 -9.43
N ARG A 256 5.07 -14.70 -9.49
CA ARG A 256 5.29 -16.13 -9.66
C ARG A 256 5.48 -16.76 -8.28
N ASP A 257 4.51 -17.57 -7.89
CA ASP A 257 4.64 -18.44 -6.73
C ASP A 257 5.46 -19.69 -7.14
N ILE A 258 6.64 -19.85 -6.56
CA ILE A 258 7.52 -21.01 -6.75
C ILE A 258 7.64 -21.79 -5.43
N GLY A 259 6.56 -21.83 -4.64
CA GLY A 259 6.56 -22.41 -3.30
C GLY A 259 7.01 -21.40 -2.25
N LEU A 260 8.16 -21.59 -1.61
CA LEU A 260 8.66 -20.71 -0.54
C LEU A 260 9.22 -19.36 -1.05
N LEU A 261 9.08 -19.04 -2.33
CA LEU A 261 9.70 -17.90 -2.99
C LEU A 261 8.67 -17.17 -3.86
N ILE A 262 8.50 -15.88 -3.58
CA ILE A 262 7.70 -14.97 -4.39
C ILE A 262 8.66 -14.15 -5.24
N GLU A 263 8.64 -14.38 -6.55
CA GLU A 263 9.32 -13.51 -7.50
C GLU A 263 8.33 -12.47 -8.03
N ILE A 264 8.66 -11.19 -7.85
CA ILE A 264 7.98 -10.07 -8.50
C ILE A 264 8.82 -9.72 -9.73
N ILE A 265 8.41 -10.22 -10.89
CA ILE A 265 9.09 -9.95 -12.16
C ILE A 265 8.40 -8.77 -12.84
N TRP A 266 9.22 -7.81 -13.28
CA TRP A 266 8.79 -6.59 -13.96
C TRP A 266 8.97 -6.78 -15.47
N GLY A 267 7.88 -7.05 -16.19
CA GLY A 267 7.88 -7.14 -17.65
C GLY A 267 7.47 -5.81 -18.28
N SER A 268 8.24 -5.30 -19.26
CA SER A 268 7.75 -4.26 -20.16
C SER A 268 7.11 -4.93 -21.37
N ILE A 269 5.92 -4.49 -21.77
CA ILE A 269 5.40 -4.82 -23.11
C ILE A 269 6.32 -4.12 -24.11
N ILE A 270 6.96 -4.90 -24.98
CA ILE A 270 7.80 -4.43 -26.10
C ILE A 270 6.89 -3.88 -27.19
#